data_AF-A0A1A8PT76-F1
#
_entry.id   AF-A0A1A8PT76-F1
#
_cell.length_a   1.000
_cell.length_b   1.000
_cell.length_c   1.000
_cell.angle_alpha   90.00
_cell.angle_beta   90.00
_cell.angle_gamma   90.00
#
_symmetry.space_group_name_H-M   'P 1'
#
loop_
_entity.id
_entity.type
_entity.pdbx_description
1 polymer ?
#
loop_
_entity_poly.entity_id
_entity_poly.type
_entity_poly.pdbx_seq_one_letter_code
_entity_poly.pdbx_strand_id
1 'polypeptide(L)'
;FGCRACAEHFENMAQEGLEQVGTLPSAVLWLWFRHNQVNNRISGDLSEDPLFPKIQWPSPETCPACHTVNEKREHKWSKDEVLSFLLSH
;
A
#
# COMPACT_ATOMS: atom_id res chain seq x y z
N PHE A 1 -12.45 -0.11 -15.26
CA PHE A 1 -10.97 0.08 -15.36
C PHE A 1 -10.60 0.17 -16.84
N GLY A 2 -10.06 1.30 -17.32
CA GLY A 2 -9.79 1.52 -18.76
C GLY A 2 -8.46 0.94 -19.26
N CYS A 3 -7.46 0.86 -18.38
CA CYS A 3 -6.16 0.22 -18.66
C CYS A 3 -6.25 -1.29 -18.42
N ARG A 4 -6.13 -2.11 -19.49
CA ARG A 4 -6.22 -3.57 -19.39
C ARG A 4 -5.06 -4.18 -18.58
N ALA A 5 -3.82 -3.79 -18.87
CA ALA A 5 -2.65 -4.26 -18.13
C ALA A 5 -2.75 -3.94 -16.62
N CYS A 6 -3.30 -2.78 -16.28
CA CYS A 6 -3.53 -2.39 -14.89
C CYS A 6 -4.60 -3.28 -14.22
N ALA A 7 -5.65 -3.62 -14.97
CA ALA A 7 -6.73 -4.51 -14.51
C ALA A 7 -6.22 -5.92 -14.26
N GLU A 8 -5.46 -6.49 -15.20
CA GLU A 8 -4.87 -7.83 -15.10
C GLU A 8 -3.95 -7.92 -13.89
N HIS A 9 -3.11 -6.91 -13.67
CA HIS A 9 -2.28 -6.88 -12.48
C HIS A 9 -3.12 -6.86 -11.19
N PHE A 10 -4.14 -6.02 -11.11
CA PHE A 10 -5.00 -5.96 -9.93
C PHE A 10 -5.77 -7.27 -9.71
N GLU A 11 -6.24 -7.92 -10.77
CA GLU A 11 -6.93 -9.22 -10.71
C GLU A 11 -6.00 -10.31 -10.16
N ASN A 12 -4.75 -10.39 -10.65
CA ASN A 12 -3.74 -11.30 -10.11
C ASN A 12 -3.53 -11.06 -8.60
N MET A 13 -3.45 -9.80 -8.20
CA MET A 13 -3.33 -9.42 -6.79
C MET A 13 -4.54 -9.85 -5.94
N ALA A 14 -5.75 -9.79 -6.52
CA ALA A 14 -6.98 -10.23 -5.88
C ALA A 14 -7.00 -11.75 -5.69
N GLN A 15 -6.65 -12.51 -6.73
CA GLN A 15 -6.61 -13.97 -6.69
C GLN A 15 -5.62 -14.52 -5.65
N GLU A 16 -4.51 -13.82 -5.40
CA GLU A 16 -3.51 -14.24 -4.42
C GLU A 16 -3.95 -14.15 -2.95
N GLY A 17 -4.94 -13.32 -2.61
CA GLY A 17 -5.28 -13.16 -1.19
C GLY A 17 -6.49 -12.34 -0.80
N LEU A 18 -7.34 -11.95 -1.75
CA LEU A 18 -8.60 -11.28 -1.42
C LEU A 18 -9.57 -12.21 -0.66
N GLU A 19 -9.50 -13.52 -0.89
CA GLU A 19 -10.38 -14.51 -0.25
C GLU A 19 -10.22 -14.57 1.28
N GLN A 20 -9.06 -14.17 1.83
CA GLN A 20 -8.82 -14.16 3.27
C GLN A 20 -9.27 -12.85 3.95
N VAL A 21 -9.80 -11.90 3.19
CA VAL A 21 -10.27 -10.60 3.68
C VAL A 21 -11.73 -10.70 4.15
N GLY A 22 -11.92 -10.86 5.46
CA GLY A 22 -13.25 -11.06 6.05
C GLY A 22 -13.88 -9.87 6.79
N THR A 23 -13.16 -8.76 6.98
CA THR A 23 -13.65 -7.63 7.78
C THR A 23 -13.32 -6.30 7.12
N LEU A 24 -14.05 -5.23 7.48
CA LEU A 24 -13.76 -3.90 6.95
C LEU A 24 -12.32 -3.44 7.26
N PRO A 25 -11.79 -3.56 8.50
CA PRO A 25 -10.39 -3.28 8.78
C PRO A 25 -9.39 -4.04 7.92
N SER A 26 -9.62 -5.35 7.71
CA SER A 26 -8.71 -6.15 6.88
C SER A 26 -8.82 -5.79 5.40
N ALA A 27 -9.99 -5.37 4.92
CA ALA A 27 -10.17 -4.90 3.54
C ALA A 27 -9.43 -3.58 3.28
N VAL A 28 -9.53 -2.63 4.22
CA VAL A 28 -8.80 -1.35 4.15
C VAL A 28 -7.29 -1.59 4.12
N LEU A 29 -6.78 -2.42 5.04
CA LEU A 29 -5.36 -2.76 5.08
C LEU A 29 -4.91 -3.57 3.86
N TRP A 30 -5.74 -4.48 3.35
CA TRP A 30 -5.41 -5.26 2.15
C TRP A 30 -5.24 -4.35 0.95
N LEU A 31 -6.20 -3.45 0.70
CA LEU A 31 -6.14 -2.55 -0.43
C LEU A 31 -4.96 -1.59 -0.33
N TRP A 32 -4.72 -1.02 0.86
CA TRP A 32 -3.54 -0.19 1.14
C TRP A 32 -2.23 -0.95 0.84
N PHE A 33 -2.10 -2.19 1.30
CA PHE A 33 -0.91 -3.00 1.08
C PHE A 33 -0.71 -3.34 -0.41
N ARG A 34 -1.76 -3.75 -1.12
CA ARG A 34 -1.66 -4.02 -2.57
C ARG A 34 -1.33 -2.74 -3.35
N HIS A 35 -1.88 -1.59 -2.96
CA HIS A 35 -1.55 -0.31 -3.60
C HIS A 35 -0.07 0.05 -3.40
N ASN A 36 0.49 -0.18 -2.20
CA ASN A 36 1.91 0.03 -1.97
C ASN A 36 2.83 -0.91 -2.75
N GLN A 37 2.39 -2.13 -3.05
CA GLN A 37 3.11 -3.02 -3.98
C GLN A 37 3.11 -2.45 -5.41
N VAL A 38 1.98 -1.86 -5.85
CA VAL A 38 1.93 -1.16 -7.14
C VAL A 38 2.88 0.03 -7.12
N ASN A 39 2.86 0.89 -6.08
CA ASN A 39 3.77 2.01 -5.95
C ASN A 39 5.24 1.59 -6.08
N ASN A 40 5.64 0.50 -5.41
CA ASN A 40 6.99 -0.03 -5.53
C ASN A 40 7.34 -0.45 -6.96
N ARG A 41 6.41 -1.11 -7.66
CA ARG A 41 6.62 -1.61 -9.02
C ARG A 41 6.75 -0.48 -10.05
N ILE A 42 5.96 0.59 -9.91
CA ILE A 42 5.92 1.68 -10.89
C ILE A 42 6.77 2.90 -10.48
N SER A 43 7.53 2.80 -9.38
CA SER A 43 8.50 3.82 -9.01
C SER A 43 9.62 3.89 -10.05
N GLY A 44 9.88 5.08 -10.60
CA GLY A 44 10.86 5.31 -11.66
C GLY A 44 10.41 4.89 -13.07
N ASP A 45 9.16 4.45 -13.26
CA ASP A 45 8.62 4.08 -14.57
C ASP A 45 8.35 5.34 -15.42
N LEU A 46 8.32 5.21 -16.76
CA LEU A 46 7.99 6.32 -17.67
C LEU A 46 6.58 6.89 -17.46
N SER A 47 5.68 6.12 -16.85
CA SER A 47 4.34 6.54 -16.47
C SER A 47 4.27 7.30 -15.14
N GLU A 48 5.38 7.38 -14.39
CA GLU A 48 5.46 8.12 -13.13
C GLU A 48 5.50 9.63 -13.42
N ASP A 49 4.65 10.38 -12.71
CA ASP A 49 4.71 11.84 -12.72
C ASP A 49 5.96 12.30 -11.94
N PRO A 50 6.91 13.05 -12.55
CA PRO A 50 8.10 13.52 -11.87
C PRO A 50 7.85 14.41 -10.64
N LEU A 51 6.68 15.05 -10.55
CA LEU A 51 6.30 15.87 -9.40
C LEU A 51 5.69 15.05 -8.25
N PHE A 52 5.27 13.82 -8.53
CA PHE A 52 4.61 12.93 -7.57
C PHE A 52 5.22 11.52 -7.62
N PRO A 53 6.50 11.39 -7.20
CA PRO A 53 7.18 10.11 -7.16
C PRO A 53 6.42 9.13 -6.25
N LYS A 54 6.35 7.87 -6.68
CA LYS A 54 5.71 6.80 -5.94
C LYS A 54 6.57 6.43 -4.76
N ILE A 55 5.96 6.47 -3.59
CA ILE A 55 6.57 6.08 -2.32
C ILE A 55 5.79 4.94 -1.69
N GLN A 56 6.43 4.28 -0.74
CA GLN A 56 5.70 3.50 0.25
C GLN A 56 4.93 4.49 1.14
N TRP A 57 3.60 4.47 1.03
CA TRP A 57 2.71 5.45 1.64
C TRP A 57 2.03 4.89 2.89
N PRO A 58 1.79 5.68 3.96
CA PRO A 58 2.20 7.08 4.11
C PRO A 58 3.70 7.27 4.27
N SER A 59 4.19 8.48 4.01
CA SER A 59 5.57 8.83 4.33
C SER A 59 5.76 8.97 5.85
N PRO A 60 6.99 8.85 6.38
CA PRO A 60 7.27 9.09 7.79
C PRO A 60 6.87 10.49 8.28
N GLU A 61 6.89 11.49 7.41
CA GLU A 61 6.45 12.85 7.71
C GLU A 61 4.92 12.94 7.81
N THR A 62 4.21 12.14 7.01
CA THR A 62 2.75 12.13 6.94
C THR A 62 2.13 11.34 8.10
N CYS A 63 2.72 10.20 8.46
CA CYS A 63 2.27 9.42 9.61
C CYS A 63 3.47 8.81 10.36
N PRO A 64 4.14 9.56 11.25
CA PRO A 64 5.30 9.04 11.99
C PRO A 64 4.97 7.75 12.78
N ALA A 65 3.78 7.68 13.38
CA ALA A 65 3.33 6.52 14.17
C ALA A 65 3.14 5.25 13.33
N CYS A 66 2.94 5.37 12.02
CA CYS A 66 2.79 4.23 11.12
C CYS A 66 4.11 3.45 10.93
N HIS A 67 5.27 4.04 11.25
CA HIS A 67 6.58 3.44 11.03
C HIS A 67 7.23 2.99 12.33
N THR A 68 7.74 1.77 12.33
CA THR A 68 8.48 1.16 13.43
C THR A 68 9.73 0.47 12.88
N VAL A 69 10.62 0.04 13.77
CA VAL A 69 11.78 -0.80 13.42
C VAL A 69 11.66 -2.15 14.13
N ASN A 70 12.01 -3.22 13.43
CA ASN A 70 12.07 -4.55 14.05
C ASN A 70 13.41 -4.74 14.81
N GLU A 71 13.57 -5.89 15.47
CA GLU A 71 14.80 -6.22 16.22
C GLU A 71 16.06 -6.24 15.34
N LYS A 72 15.90 -6.49 14.03
CA LYS A 72 16.97 -6.46 13.03
C LYS A 72 17.24 -5.05 12.47
N ARG A 73 16.61 -4.01 13.03
CA ARG A 73 16.67 -2.60 12.58
C ARG A 73 16.14 -2.39 11.16
N GLU A 74 15.25 -3.25 10.70
CA GLU A 74 14.56 -3.09 9.41
C GLU A 74 13.23 -2.37 9.63
N HIS A 75 12.80 -1.61 8.63
CA HIS A 75 11.52 -0.91 8.67
C HIS A 75 10.35 -1.91 8.77
N LYS A 76 9.36 -1.56 9.60
CA LYS A 76 8.13 -2.31 9.80
C LYS A 76 6.95 -1.36 9.97
N TRP A 77 5.82 -1.70 9.36
CA TRP A 77 4.56 -0.97 9.54
C TRP A 77 3.88 -1.30 10.86
N SER A 78 3.42 -0.27 11.57
CA SER A 78 2.42 -0.42 12.63
C SER A 78 1.03 -0.46 12.00
N LYS A 79 0.45 -1.66 11.85
CA LYS A 79 -0.83 -1.84 11.14
C LYS A 79 -2.00 -1.12 11.81
N ASP A 80 -2.01 -1.03 13.14
CA ASP A 80 -3.07 -0.38 13.90
C ASP A 80 -3.05 1.15 13.70
N GLU A 81 -1.85 1.73 13.67
CA GLU A 81 -1.65 3.16 13.37
C GLU A 81 -1.96 3.47 11.90
N VAL A 82 -1.53 2.61 10.97
CA VAL A 82 -1.90 2.73 9.55
C VAL A 82 -3.40 2.69 9.36
N LEU A 83 -4.10 1.75 10.01
CA LEU A 83 -5.55 1.65 9.91
C LEU A 83 -6.23 2.90 10.48
N SER A 84 -5.81 3.36 11.65
CA SER A 84 -6.36 4.56 12.30
C SER A 84 -6.15 5.81 11.43
N PHE A 85 -4.97 5.91 10.81
CA PHE A 85 -4.64 6.96 9.86
C PHE A 85 -5.52 6.89 8.59
N LEU A 86 -5.68 5.71 7.99
CA LEU A 86 -6.52 5.48 6.81
C LEU A 86 -8.02 5.76 7.03
N LEU A 87 -8.53 5.54 8.25
CA LEU A 87 -9.94 5.77 8.58
C LEU A 87 -10.24 7.23 8.97
N SER A 88 -9.22 8.04 9.22
CA SER A 88 -9.34 9.44 9.63
C SER A 88 -9.08 10.45 8.51
N HIS A 89 -8.63 9.98 7.34
CA HIS A 89 -8.33 10.78 6.15
C HIS A 89 -9.41 10.65 5.08
#